data_AF-A0A0G4NNI9-F1
#
_entry.id   AF-A0A0G4NNI9-F1
#
_cell.length_a   1.000
_cell.length_b   1.000
_cell.length_c   1.000
_cell.angle_alpha   90.00
_cell.angle_beta   90.00
_cell.angle_gamma   90.00
#
_symmetry.space_group_name_H-M   'P 1'
#
loop_
_entity.id
_entity.type
_entity.pdbx_description
1 polymer ?
#
loop_
_entity_poly.entity_id
_entity_poly.type
_entity_poly.pdbx_seq_one_letter_code
_entity_poly.pdbx_strand_id
1 'polypeptide(L)'
;AKVTAAQYQKWFQWLYGYDNFPYTNVKVNIVGWAVRDKALLQGSTAGLDIYTNKDGSGIPECAPACGRFFNQNGDYSRCPGGAARHYDQSLWLTDGMGGGAGGDW
;
A
#
# COMPACT_ATOMS: atom_id res chain seq x y z
N ALA A 1 0.98 -8.37 -8.28
CA ALA A 1 -0.40 -8.06 -7.84
C ALA A 1 -1.23 -9.29 -7.47
N LYS A 2 -1.33 -10.34 -8.31
CA LYS A 2 -2.22 -11.50 -8.06
C LYS A 2 -2.02 -12.19 -6.70
N VAL A 3 -0.77 -12.39 -6.27
CA VAL A 3 -0.47 -13.04 -4.97
C VAL A 3 -0.90 -12.16 -3.79
N THR A 4 -0.59 -10.86 -3.81
CA THR A 4 -0.99 -9.92 -2.74
C THR A 4 -2.51 -9.91 -2.57
N ALA A 5 -3.26 -9.76 -3.66
CA ALA A 5 -4.73 -9.79 -3.62
C ALA A 5 -5.26 -11.12 -3.04
N ALA A 6 -4.67 -12.26 -3.41
CA ALA A 6 -5.06 -13.56 -2.88
C ALA A 6 -4.80 -13.71 -1.38
N GLN A 7 -3.66 -13.22 -0.87
CA GLN A 7 -3.38 -13.26 0.58
C GLN A 7 -4.35 -12.38 1.36
N TYR A 8 -4.69 -11.20 0.83
CA TYR A 8 -5.69 -10.33 1.42
C TYR A 8 -7.08 -10.98 1.51
N GLN A 9 -7.49 -11.72 0.47
CA GLN A 9 -8.75 -12.46 0.53
C GLN A 9 -8.77 -13.52 1.63
N LYS A 10 -7.64 -14.20 1.89
CA LYS A 10 -7.56 -15.18 2.99
C LYS A 10 -7.75 -14.55 4.37
N TRP A 11 -7.41 -13.28 4.53
CA TRP A 11 -7.67 -12.55 5.77
C TRP A 11 -9.13 -12.08 5.82
N PHE A 12 -9.59 -11.37 4.79
CA PHE A 12 -10.92 -10.76 4.76
C PHE A 12 -12.07 -11.77 4.67
N GLN A 13 -11.83 -13.02 4.22
CA GLN A 13 -12.87 -14.05 4.21
C GLN A 13 -13.52 -14.29 5.58
N TRP A 14 -12.79 -14.02 6.66
CA TRP A 14 -13.29 -14.17 8.03
C TRP A 14 -14.14 -12.96 8.49
N LEU A 15 -14.03 -11.84 7.80
CA LEU A 15 -14.79 -10.61 8.08
C LEU A 15 -16.06 -10.50 7.22
N TYR A 16 -16.10 -11.12 6.04
CA TYR A 16 -17.28 -11.06 5.18
C TYR A 16 -18.52 -11.63 5.87
N GLY A 17 -19.56 -10.81 5.98
CA GLY A 17 -20.82 -11.16 6.65
C GLY A 17 -20.75 -11.16 8.18
N TYR A 18 -19.59 -10.86 8.78
CA TYR A 18 -19.45 -10.67 10.22
C TYR A 18 -19.70 -9.20 10.59
N ASP A 19 -20.43 -8.95 11.68
CA ASP A 19 -20.66 -7.62 12.29
C ASP A 19 -20.98 -6.48 11.30
N ASN A 20 -21.91 -6.73 10.36
CA ASN A 20 -22.29 -5.78 9.31
C ASN A 20 -21.11 -5.25 8.47
N PHE A 21 -20.02 -6.01 8.36
CA PHE A 21 -18.89 -5.63 7.53
C PHE A 21 -19.36 -5.38 6.09
N PRO A 22 -19.14 -4.17 5.53
CA PRO A 22 -19.91 -3.69 4.37
C PRO A 22 -19.45 -4.27 3.04
N TYR A 23 -18.42 -5.11 3.04
CA TYR A 23 -17.82 -5.68 1.85
C TYR A 23 -18.01 -7.20 1.81
N THR A 24 -18.23 -7.70 0.60
CA THR A 24 -18.18 -9.14 0.28
C THR A 24 -16.93 -9.50 -0.53
N ASN A 25 -16.19 -8.48 -0.97
CA ASN A 25 -14.93 -8.61 -1.67
C ASN A 25 -14.13 -7.29 -1.56
N VAL A 26 -12.99 -7.30 -0.87
CA VAL A 26 -12.07 -6.18 -0.81
C VAL A 26 -11.10 -6.25 -1.99
N LYS A 27 -11.22 -5.33 -2.94
CA LYS A 27 -10.29 -5.25 -4.08
C LYS A 27 -8.99 -4.58 -3.65
N VAL A 28 -7.87 -5.25 -3.90
CA VAL A 28 -6.53 -4.72 -3.60
C VAL A 28 -5.86 -4.27 -4.88
N ASN A 29 -5.40 -3.02 -4.90
CA ASN A 29 -4.63 -2.44 -5.99
C ASN A 29 -3.28 -1.97 -5.46
N ILE A 30 -2.23 -2.19 -6.25
CA ILE A 30 -0.91 -1.60 -5.98
C ILE A 30 -0.85 -0.30 -6.78
N VAL A 31 -0.76 0.83 -6.08
CA VAL A 31 -0.70 2.16 -6.71
C VAL A 31 0.73 2.68 -6.89
N GLY A 32 1.71 2.09 -6.20
CA GLY A 32 3.09 2.54 -6.26
C GLY A 32 4.06 1.68 -5.48
N TRP A 33 5.34 2.04 -5.61
CA TRP A 33 6.47 1.43 -4.90
C TRP A 33 7.42 2.51 -4.41
N ALA A 34 7.96 2.30 -3.22
CA ALA A 34 9.10 3.06 -2.72
C ALA A 34 10.37 2.22 -2.81
N VAL A 35 11.40 2.76 -3.46
CA VAL A 35 12.66 2.04 -3.68
C VAL A 35 13.83 2.97 -3.47
N ARG A 36 14.96 2.42 -3.01
CA ARG A 36 16.23 3.18 -2.95
C ARG A 36 16.75 3.54 -4.35
N ASP A 37 16.45 2.70 -5.34
CA ASP A 37 16.85 2.84 -6.73
C ASP A 37 15.79 2.20 -7.63
N LYS A 38 15.37 2.91 -8.68
CA LYS A 38 14.39 2.44 -9.66
C LYS A 38 14.87 1.21 -10.43
N ALA A 39 16.17 1.03 -10.58
CA ALA A 39 16.77 -0.13 -11.25
C ALA A 39 16.48 -1.47 -10.55
N LEU A 40 16.03 -1.45 -9.28
CA LEU A 40 15.62 -2.65 -8.56
C LEU A 40 14.30 -3.23 -9.06
N LEU A 41 13.45 -2.40 -9.69
CA LEU A 41 12.14 -2.84 -10.16
C LEU A 41 12.29 -3.62 -11.46
N GLN A 42 11.74 -4.83 -11.46
CA GLN A 42 11.69 -5.69 -12.64
C GLN A 42 10.29 -5.63 -13.26
N GLY A 43 10.24 -5.68 -14.59
CA GLY A 43 8.99 -5.62 -15.36
C GLY A 43 8.45 -4.20 -15.55
N SER A 44 7.18 -4.12 -15.95
CA SER A 44 6.54 -2.84 -16.23
C SER A 44 6.13 -2.11 -14.94
N THR A 45 6.47 -0.82 -14.87
CA THR A 45 6.00 0.12 -13.85
C THR A 45 4.90 1.05 -14.36
N ALA A 46 4.34 0.77 -15.54
CA ALA A 46 3.30 1.59 -16.14
C ALA A 46 2.06 1.67 -15.21
N GLY A 47 1.60 2.90 -14.96
CA GLY A 47 0.46 3.16 -14.07
C GLY A 47 0.78 3.12 -12.57
N LEU A 48 2.04 2.91 -12.17
CA LEU A 48 2.49 2.94 -10.78
C LEU A 48 3.25 4.22 -10.46
N ASP A 49 3.06 4.74 -9.26
CA ASP A 49 3.88 5.84 -8.74
C ASP A 49 5.16 5.26 -8.13
N ILE A 50 6.32 5.62 -8.69
CA ILE A 50 7.61 5.13 -8.22
C ILE A 50 8.31 6.22 -7.43
N TYR A 51 8.41 5.99 -6.13
CA TYR A 51 8.99 6.89 -5.14
C TYR A 51 10.44 6.50 -4.85
N THR A 52 11.30 7.51 -4.69
CA THR A 52 12.69 7.37 -4.20
C THR A 52 12.94 8.24 -2.96
N ASN A 53 11.86 8.77 -2.38
CA ASN A 53 11.82 9.50 -1.12
C ASN A 53 12.22 8.57 0.03
N LYS A 54 12.74 9.19 1.09
CA LYS A 54 13.16 8.50 2.31
C LYS A 54 12.51 9.17 3.51
N ASP A 55 12.17 8.37 4.51
CA ASP A 55 11.71 8.85 5.80
C ASP A 55 12.87 9.49 6.60
N GLY A 56 12.57 9.92 7.83
CA GLY A 56 13.57 10.50 8.75
C GLY A 56 14.71 9.53 9.13
N SER A 57 14.53 8.23 8.91
CA SER A 57 15.53 7.19 9.16
C SER A 57 16.31 6.81 7.89
N GLY A 58 16.06 7.48 6.76
CA GLY A 58 16.71 7.19 5.48
C GLY A 58 16.13 5.99 4.73
N ILE A 59 14.95 5.51 5.14
CA ILE A 59 14.29 4.31 4.65
C ILE A 59 13.32 4.69 3.51
N PRO A 60 13.35 4.03 2.34
CA PRO A 60 12.45 4.36 1.24
C PRO A 60 10.97 4.33 1.66
N GLU A 61 10.23 5.41 1.40
CA GLU A 61 8.81 5.51 1.73
C GLU A 61 7.99 6.03 0.54
N CYS A 62 6.71 5.67 0.48
CA CYS A 62 5.75 6.31 -0.44
C CYS A 62 5.47 7.74 0.03
N ALA A 63 4.93 8.60 -0.84
CA ALA A 63 4.70 10.00 -0.48
C ALA A 63 3.68 10.14 0.69
N PRO A 64 4.07 10.70 1.86
CA PRO A 64 3.15 10.84 3.00
C PRO A 64 1.87 11.61 2.68
N ALA A 65 1.95 12.60 1.78
CA ALA A 65 0.79 13.35 1.30
C ALA A 65 -0.29 12.49 0.64
N CYS A 66 0.03 11.25 0.22
CA CYS A 66 -0.90 10.28 -0.36
C CYS A 66 -1.30 9.16 0.60
N GLY A 67 -0.71 9.07 1.79
CA GLY A 67 -1.01 7.99 2.73
C GLY A 67 -2.25 8.29 3.58
N ARG A 68 -3.16 7.31 3.69
CA ARG A 68 -4.37 7.42 4.55
C ARG A 68 -4.04 7.78 6.00
N PHE A 69 -2.95 7.22 6.53
CA PHE A 69 -2.44 7.50 7.88
C PHE A 69 -2.21 9.01 8.13
N PHE A 70 -1.70 9.73 7.12
CA PHE A 70 -1.39 11.16 7.20
C PHE A 70 -2.57 12.06 6.82
N ASN A 71 -3.61 11.51 6.18
CA ASN A 71 -4.77 12.24 5.67
C ASN A 71 -6.05 11.65 6.27
N GLN A 72 -6.13 11.62 7.62
CA GLN A 72 -7.24 10.98 8.34
C GLN A 72 -8.60 11.66 8.12
N ASN A 73 -8.60 12.92 7.74
CA ASN A 73 -9.76 13.70 7.31
C ASN A 73 -10.24 13.37 5.88
N GLY A 74 -9.52 12.52 5.14
CA GLY A 74 -9.83 12.18 3.75
C GLY A 74 -9.46 13.25 2.72
N ASP A 75 -8.71 14.28 3.13
CA ASP A 75 -8.24 15.32 2.23
C ASP A 75 -6.94 14.89 1.54
N TYR A 76 -7.06 14.53 0.28
CA TYR A 76 -5.92 14.17 -0.57
C TYR A 76 -5.54 15.28 -1.56
N SER A 77 -5.92 16.53 -1.31
CA SER A 77 -5.56 17.67 -2.17
C SER A 77 -4.06 17.86 -2.32
N ARG A 78 -3.27 17.40 -1.35
CA ARG A 78 -1.81 17.43 -1.35
C ARG A 78 -1.16 16.21 -2.01
N CYS A 79 -1.94 15.17 -2.32
CA CYS A 79 -1.44 13.99 -3.02
C CYS A 79 -1.35 14.27 -4.53
N PRO A 80 -0.19 14.07 -5.18
CA PRO A 80 -0.11 14.09 -6.64
C PRO A 80 -1.02 13.00 -7.23
N GLY A 81 -2.04 13.42 -7.99
CA GLY A 81 -3.09 12.52 -8.52
C GLY A 81 -4.29 12.32 -7.60
N GLY A 82 -4.33 13.02 -6.47
CA GLY A 82 -5.47 13.13 -5.56
C GLY A 82 -5.91 11.79 -4.97
N ALA A 83 -7.19 11.72 -4.59
CA ALA A 83 -7.78 10.53 -4.00
C ALA A 83 -7.70 9.29 -4.91
N ALA A 84 -7.49 9.41 -6.22
CA ALA A 84 -7.32 8.24 -7.08
C ALA A 84 -5.95 7.54 -6.90
N ARG A 85 -4.96 8.26 -6.34
CA ARG A 85 -3.57 7.79 -6.17
C ARG A 85 -3.15 7.64 -4.71
N HIS A 86 -4.08 7.82 -3.76
CA HIS A 86 -3.81 7.55 -2.36
C HIS A 86 -3.52 6.07 -2.11
N TYR A 87 -2.88 5.78 -0.98
CA TYR A 87 -2.70 4.42 -0.48
C TYR A 87 -3.18 4.32 0.96
N ASP A 88 -3.89 3.24 1.26
CA ASP A 88 -4.39 2.97 2.60
C ASP A 88 -3.41 2.17 3.45
N GLN A 89 -2.55 1.38 2.80
CA GLN A 89 -1.63 0.46 3.44
C GLN A 89 -0.28 0.45 2.73
N SER A 90 0.79 0.30 3.51
CA SER A 90 2.15 0.11 3.02
C SER A 90 2.68 -1.25 3.45
N LEU A 91 3.30 -1.98 2.53
CA LEU A 91 3.93 -3.28 2.80
C LEU A 91 5.44 -3.17 2.57
N TRP A 92 6.21 -3.54 3.59
CA TRP A 92 7.65 -3.68 3.46
C TRP A 92 8.01 -5.06 2.95
N LEU A 93 8.71 -5.13 1.82
CA LEU A 93 9.20 -6.41 1.30
C LEU A 93 10.58 -6.69 1.88
N THR A 94 10.66 -7.70 2.74
CA THR A 94 11.92 -8.22 3.30
C THR A 94 12.16 -9.61 2.75
N ASP A 95 13.28 -9.79 2.06
CA ASP A 95 13.66 -11.11 1.54
C ASP A 95 13.94 -12.09 2.68
N GLY A 96 13.53 -13.35 2.50
CA GLY A 96 13.66 -14.40 3.51
C GLY A 96 12.77 -14.25 4.75
N MET A 97 11.83 -13.30 4.77
CA MET A 97 10.92 -13.14 5.91
C MET A 97 9.92 -14.31 5.99
N GLY A 98 9.94 -15.06 7.10
CA GLY A 98 9.07 -16.22 7.34
C GLY A 98 7.65 -15.89 7.80
N GLY A 99 7.26 -14.61 7.80
CA GLY A 99 5.98 -14.10 8.30
C GLY A 99 5.83 -12.61 8.01
N GLY A 100 4.78 -11.96 8.54
CA GLY A 100 4.60 -10.50 8.45
C GLY A 100 4.83 -9.83 9.80
N ALA A 101 5.36 -8.60 9.78
CA ALA A 101 5.36 -7.71 10.93
C ALA A 101 4.34 -6.59 10.63
N GLY A 102 3.34 -6.45 11.50
CA GLY A 102 2.37 -5.36 11.42
C GLY A 102 2.77 -4.23 12.36
N GLY A 103 2.68 -3.00 11.87
CA GLY A 103 2.72 -1.77 12.67
C GLY A 103 1.43 -0.98 12.43
N ASP A 104 1.38 0.26 12.94
CA ASP A 104 0.21 1.15 12.96
C ASP A 104 -0.77 0.92 11.79
N TRP A 105 -1.95 0.44 12.17
CA TRP A 105 -3.07 -0.03 11.36
C TRP A 105 -4.12 1.06 11.22
#